data_AF-A0A957D7S2-F1
#
_entry.id   AF-A0A957D7S2-F1
#
_cell.length_a   1.000
_cell.length_b   1.000
_cell.length_c   1.000
_cell.angle_alpha   90.00
_cell.angle_beta   90.00
_cell.angle_gamma   90.00
#
_symmetry.space_group_name_H-M   'P 1'
#
loop_
_entity.id
_entity.type
_entity.pdbx_description
1 polymer ?
#
loop_
_entity_poly.entity_id
_entity_poly.type
_entity_poly.pdbx_seq_one_letter_code
_entity_poly.pdbx_strand_id
1 'polypeptide(L)' 'MDELVKVVVEKTGLPEAQAKKAAEAVVDFLKEKLPAPLASQVDAALANEEVIDQVVDQAEDLLKKGLGGFLGKK' A
#
# COMPACT_ATOMS: atom_id res chain seq x y z
N MET A 1 2.89 -0.91 8.47
CA MET A 1 2.15 0.13 9.25
C MET A 1 2.95 1.43 9.36
N ASP A 2 4.28 1.36 9.50
CA ASP A 2 5.15 2.52 9.69
C ASP A 2 5.19 3.44 8.46
N GLU A 3 5.05 2.90 7.26
CA GLU A 3 4.97 3.70 6.03
C GLU A 3 3.69 4.55 5.95
N LEU A 4 2.53 4.01 6.35
CA LEU A 4 1.30 4.80 6.47
C LEU A 4 1.45 5.92 7.50
N VAL A 5 2.11 5.64 8.63
CA VAL A 5 2.40 6.65 9.64
C VAL A 5 3.29 7.74 9.06
N LYS A 6 4.35 7.40 8.34
CA LYS A 6 5.22 8.38 7.66
C LYS A 6 4.45 9.24 6.66
N VAL A 7 3.63 8.65 5.80
CA VAL A 7 2.81 9.40 4.84
C VAL A 7 1.83 10.33 5.56
N VAL A 8 1.22 9.89 6.66
CA VAL A 8 0.33 10.73 7.46
C VAL A 8 1.13 11.86 8.13
N VAL A 9 2.26 11.58 8.77
CA VAL A 9 3.15 12.60 9.37
C VAL A 9 3.58 13.61 8.32
N GLU A 10 4.04 13.17 7.16
CA GLU A 10 4.52 14.02 6.07
C GLU A 10 3.41 14.92 5.51
N LYS A 11 2.19 14.39 5.36
CA LYS A 11 1.07 15.13 4.77
C LYS A 11 0.27 15.98 5.77
N THR A 12 0.30 15.64 7.05
CA THR A 12 -0.52 16.30 8.09
C THR A 12 0.30 17.10 9.10
N GLY A 13 1.62 16.87 9.16
CA GLY A 13 2.50 17.43 10.18
C GLY A 13 2.27 16.88 11.59
N LEU A 14 1.47 15.81 11.73
CA LEU A 14 1.18 15.22 13.02
C LEU A 14 2.42 14.52 13.62
N PRO A 15 2.57 14.50 14.95
CA PRO A 15 3.59 13.66 15.60
C PRO A 15 3.33 12.18 15.31
N GLU A 16 4.38 11.36 15.16
CA GLU A 16 4.27 9.92 14.83
C GLU A 16 3.27 9.16 15.70
N ALA A 17 3.26 9.42 17.02
CA ALA A 17 2.33 8.77 17.95
C ALA A 17 0.85 9.12 17.66
N GLN A 18 0.58 10.34 17.18
CA GLN A 18 -0.76 10.79 16.79
C GLN A 18 -1.12 10.30 15.38
N ALA A 19 -0.14 10.29 14.47
CA ALA A 19 -0.29 9.79 13.11
C ALA A 19 -0.57 8.29 13.09
N LYS A 20 0.02 7.52 14.00
CA LYS A 20 -0.29 6.10 14.17
C LYS A 20 -1.74 5.84 14.55
N LYS A 21 -2.25 6.59 15.53
CA LYS A 21 -3.67 6.53 15.94
C LYS A 21 -4.61 6.96 14.81
N ALA A 22 -4.22 7.96 14.03
CA ALA A 22 -5.00 8.41 12.88
C ALA A 22 -5.04 7.35 11.76
N ALA A 23 -3.89 6.72 11.47
CA ALA A 23 -3.81 5.63 10.50
C ALA A 23 -4.64 4.42 10.94
N GLU A 24 -4.57 4.02 12.21
CA GLU A 24 -5.41 2.95 12.79
C GLU A 24 -6.91 3.28 12.65
N ALA A 25 -7.35 4.49 13.01
CA ALA A 25 -8.75 4.89 12.89
C ALA A 25 -9.27 4.88 11.44
N VAL A 26 -8.42 5.26 10.47
CA VAL A 26 -8.76 5.20 9.04
C VAL A 26 -8.83 3.76 8.56
N VAL A 27 -7.90 2.91 8.98
CA VAL A 27 -7.91 1.48 8.65
C VAL A 27 -9.14 0.79 9.22
N ASP A 28 -9.51 1.08 10.47
CA ASP A 28 -10.71 0.53 11.10
C ASP A 28 -11.98 1.00 10.40
N PHE A 29 -12.08 2.28 10.05
CA PHE A 29 -13.19 2.80 9.25
C PHE A 29 -13.28 2.14 7.87
N LEU A 30 -12.14 1.93 7.20
CA LEU A 30 -12.10 1.22 5.93
C LEU A 30 -12.50 -0.24 6.07
N LYS A 31 -12.13 -0.93 7.14
CA LYS A 31 -12.57 -2.30 7.43
C LYS A 31 -14.07 -2.40 7.64
N GLU A 32 -14.67 -1.41 8.31
CA GLU A 32 -16.12 -1.36 8.52
C GLU A 32 -16.90 -1.07 7.23
N LYS A 33 -16.30 -0.34 6.29
CA LYS A 33 -16.93 0.07 5.01
C LYS A 33 -16.61 -0.85 3.84
N LEU A 34 -15.50 -1.58 3.89
CA LEU A 34 -15.10 -2.51 2.84
C LEU A 34 -15.75 -3.89 3.07
N PRO A 35 -16.39 -4.50 2.05
CA PRO A 35 -16.81 -5.88 2.11
C PRO A 35 -15.64 -6.78 2.54
N ALA A 36 -15.91 -7.78 3.40
CA ALA A 36 -14.91 -8.68 3.99
C ALA A 36 -13.81 -9.21 3.03
N PRO A 37 -14.05 -9.49 1.74
CA PRO A 37 -13.00 -9.92 0.81
C PRO A 37 -11.91 -8.86 0.55
N LEU A 38 -12.24 -7.57 0.67
CA LEU A 38 -11.32 -6.47 0.44
C LEU A 38 -10.57 -6.08 1.72
N ALA A 39 -11.24 -6.14 2.87
CA ALA A 39 -10.62 -5.88 4.17
C ALA A 39 -9.44 -6.83 4.41
N SER A 40 -9.59 -8.12 4.10
CA SER A 40 -8.51 -9.12 4.22
C SER A 40 -7.33 -8.85 3.29
N GLN A 41 -7.56 -8.25 2.11
CA GLN A 41 -6.49 -7.88 1.18
C GLN A 41 -5.74 -6.63 1.65
N VAL A 42 -6.47 -5.65 2.19
CA VAL A 42 -5.89 -4.45 2.80
C VAL A 42 -5.06 -4.85 4.03
N ASP A 43 -5.58 -5.69 4.92
CA ASP A 43 -4.81 -6.19 6.06
C ASP A 43 -3.59 -6.99 5.63
N ALA A 44 -3.69 -7.85 4.62
CA ALA A 44 -2.55 -8.60 4.11
C ALA A 44 -1.45 -7.69 3.55
N ALA A 45 -1.84 -6.60 2.86
CA ALA A 45 -0.91 -5.60 2.36
C ALA A 45 -0.29 -4.78 3.51
N LEU A 46 -1.10 -4.33 4.47
CA LEU A 46 -0.61 -3.51 5.60
C LEU A 46 0.24 -4.30 6.61
N ALA A 47 0.00 -5.61 6.72
CA ALA A 47 0.72 -6.52 7.61
C ALA A 47 2.02 -7.06 6.99
N ASN A 48 2.11 -7.14 5.65
CA ASN A 48 3.32 -7.59 4.97
C ASN A 48 3.87 -6.48 4.08
N GLU A 49 4.70 -5.63 4.67
CA GLU A 49 5.47 -4.59 3.98
C GLU A 49 6.32 -5.22 2.84
N GLU A 50 6.85 -6.42 3.06
CA GLU A 50 7.55 -7.24 2.04
C GLU A 50 6.67 -7.66 0.85
N VAL A 51 5.36 -7.86 1.06
CA VAL A 51 4.43 -8.23 -0.02
C VAL A 51 4.09 -7.00 -0.86
N ILE A 52 4.01 -5.80 -0.28
CA ILE A 52 3.83 -4.56 -1.06
C ILE A 52 5.05 -4.34 -1.95
N ASP A 53 6.27 -4.44 -1.42
CA ASP A 53 7.49 -4.32 -2.21
C ASP A 53 7.55 -5.39 -3.31
N GLN A 54 7.22 -6.66 -3.01
CA GLN A 54 7.18 -7.71 -4.02
C GLN A 54 6.10 -7.51 -5.10
N VAL A 55 4.95 -6.95 -4.74
CA VAL A 55 3.86 -6.67 -5.70
C VAL A 55 4.21 -5.47 -6.57
N VAL A 56 4.84 -4.45 -6.01
CA VAL A 56 5.35 -3.29 -6.76
C VAL A 56 6.48 -3.73 -7.69
N ASP A 57 7.43 -4.53 -7.22
CA ASP A 57 8.52 -5.09 -8.02
C ASP A 57 8.00 -6.00 -9.14
N GLN A 58 7.01 -6.85 -8.86
CA GLN A 58 6.37 -7.67 -9.89
C GLN A 58 5.57 -6.84 -10.89
N ALA A 59 4.86 -5.81 -10.44
CA ALA A 59 4.14 -4.89 -11.32
C ALA A 59 5.10 -4.10 -12.22
N GLU A 60 6.23 -3.66 -11.67
CA GLU A 60 7.31 -3.02 -12.42
C GLU A 60 7.95 -3.98 -13.43
N ASP A 61 8.22 -5.23 -13.05
CA ASP A 61 8.81 -6.24 -13.93
C ASP A 61 7.85 -6.62 -15.08
N LEU A 62 6.54 -6.71 -14.81
CA LEU A 62 5.53 -6.92 -15.85
C LEU A 62 5.40 -5.71 -16.79
N LEU A 63 5.52 -4.49 -16.27
CA LEU A 63 5.55 -3.27 -17.07
C LEU A 63 6.81 -3.20 -17.95
N LYS A 64 7.98 -3.53 -17.39
CA LYS A 64 9.26 -3.56 -18.11
C LYS A 64 9.28 -4.65 -19.18
N LYS A 65 8.78 -5.85 -18.88
CA LYS A 65 8.65 -6.95 -19.85
C LYS A 65 7.60 -6.66 -20.93
N GLY A 66 6.47 -6.06 -20.55
CA GLY A 66 5.43 -5.65 -21.50
C GLY A 66 5.90 -4.57 -22.47
N LEU A 67 6.63 -3.56 -21.98
CA LEU A 67 7.21 -2.51 -22.82
C LEU A 67 8.40 -3.01 -23.65
N GLY A 68 9.27 -3.86 -23.11
CA GLY A 68 10.40 -4.44 -23.84
C GLY A 68 9.96 -5.37 -24.98
N GLY A 69 8.88 -6.12 -24.79
CA GLY A 69 8.32 -7.00 -25.82
C GLY A 69 7.57 -6.28 -26.94
N PHE A 70 6.98 -5.11 -26.66
CA PHE A 70 6.22 -4.32 -27.64
C PHE A 70 7.07 -3.27 -28.39
N LEU A 71 8.17 -2.81 -27.80
CA LEU A 71 9.08 -1.84 -28.43
C LEU A 71 10.24 -2.47 -29.21
N GLY A 72 10.52 -3.76 -29.01
CA GLY A 72 11.62 -4.48 -29.65
C GLY A 72 11.28 -5.15 -30.99
N LYS A 73 10.05 -5.02 -31.50
CA LYS A 73 9.60 -5.67 -32.75
C LYS A 73 9.20 -4.63 -33.80
N LYS A 74 10.15 -3.82 -34.23
CA LYS A 74 10.17 -3.15 -35.54
C LYS A 74 11.56 -3.24 -36.13
#